data_AF-K2SGF8-F1
#
_entry.id   AF-K2SGF8-F1
#
_cell.length_a   1.000
_cell.length_b   1.000
_cell.length_c   1.000
_cell.angle_alpha   90.00
_cell.angle_beta   90.00
_cell.angle_gamma   90.00
#
_symmetry.space_group_name_H-M   'P 1'
#
loop_
_entity.id
_entity.type
_entity.pdbx_description
1 polymer ?
#
loop_
_entity_poly.entity_id
_entity_poly.type
_entity_poly.pdbx_seq_one_letter_code
_entity_poly.pdbx_strand_id
1 'polypeptide(L)'
;MASHGTETAKMIDRKTLVVKLRKMAANPVCWLFILAYLPYAWSQRANSYFLLYLKGLTKPDGSPLYSTYKVNLIPLGGYGLSVVSSIGLNAISDWKNWRWQVSIFAVAIQAMSCAVLSAWPASTPVIMTFYFLTFSTAAWGYSLVAWLAEILRREPEARSVAVGLAVTLVYVGHATIPLRAWRTADSPRYPIGFPLATAFAVFSGLVILGMKCYVDRHLDLVQEGFSDETGDDSEEERGGMKGNGVVVKVAEQDGGKGVAGRQQGV
;
A
#
# COMPACT_ATOMS: atom_id res chain seq x y z
N MET A 1 9.29 39.55 -4.77
CA MET A 1 8.76 38.44 -3.96
C MET A 1 8.81 37.19 -4.82
N ALA A 2 9.60 36.19 -4.43
CA ALA A 2 9.76 34.96 -5.20
C ALA A 2 8.45 34.16 -5.17
N SER A 3 7.87 33.91 -6.34
CA SER A 3 6.72 33.03 -6.50
C SER A 3 7.18 31.61 -6.23
N HIS A 4 6.84 31.06 -5.07
CA HIS A 4 6.99 29.64 -4.81
C HIS A 4 6.06 28.89 -5.77
N GLY A 5 6.65 28.21 -6.75
CA GLY A 5 5.96 27.38 -7.74
C GLY A 5 5.37 26.12 -7.12
N THR A 6 4.42 26.27 -6.21
CA THR A 6 3.48 25.19 -5.88
C THR A 6 2.38 25.21 -6.92
N GLU A 7 2.55 24.43 -7.99
CA GLU A 7 1.42 24.09 -8.86
C GLU A 7 0.32 23.49 -7.97
N THR A 8 -0.77 24.24 -7.84
CA THR A 8 -1.94 23.78 -7.09
C THR A 8 -2.50 22.58 -7.85
N ALA A 9 -2.66 21.44 -7.18
CA ALA A 9 -3.24 20.25 -7.78
C ALA A 9 -4.60 20.62 -8.41
N LYS A 10 -4.63 20.77 -9.74
CA LYS A 10 -5.86 21.08 -10.46
C LYS A 10 -6.79 19.89 -10.28
N MET A 11 -8.03 20.17 -9.87
CA MET A 11 -9.07 19.15 -9.81
C MET A 11 -9.22 18.52 -11.20
N ILE A 12 -9.03 17.22 -11.28
CA ILE A 12 -9.15 16.44 -12.52
C ILE A 12 -10.62 16.44 -12.94
N ASP A 13 -10.87 16.60 -14.24
CA ASP A 13 -12.22 16.49 -14.79
C ASP A 13 -12.83 15.12 -14.48
N ARG A 14 -14.13 15.11 -14.15
CA ARG A 14 -14.83 13.88 -13.71
C ARG A 14 -14.84 12.81 -14.79
N LYS A 15 -14.89 13.18 -16.08
CA LYS A 15 -14.90 12.20 -17.18
C LYS A 15 -13.55 11.54 -17.34
N THR A 16 -12.48 12.34 -17.33
CA THR A 16 -11.10 11.84 -17.35
C THR A 16 -10.80 10.96 -16.14
N LEU A 17 -11.33 11.31 -14.97
CA LEU A 17 -11.21 10.50 -13.76
C LEU A 17 -11.89 9.13 -13.91
N VAL A 18 -13.11 9.06 -14.48
CA VAL A 18 -13.81 7.79 -14.70
C VAL A 18 -13.08 6.91 -15.72
N VAL A 19 -12.55 7.49 -16.79
CA VAL A 19 -11.75 6.75 -17.80
C VAL A 19 -10.46 6.21 -17.18
N LYS A 20 -9.72 7.05 -16.43
CA LYS A 20 -8.55 6.61 -15.67
C LYS A 20 -8.88 5.52 -14.65
N LEU A 21 -10.01 5.64 -13.95
CA LEU A 21 -10.47 4.63 -12.99
C LEU A 21 -10.76 3.28 -13.69
N ARG A 22 -11.32 3.33 -14.89
CA ARG A 22 -11.59 2.13 -15.70
C ARG A 22 -10.31 1.48 -16.22
N LYS A 23 -9.36 2.28 -16.74
CA LYS A 23 -8.03 1.78 -17.16
C LYS A 23 -7.23 1.24 -15.96
N MET A 24 -7.35 1.87 -14.80
CA MET A 24 -6.81 1.38 -13.53
C MET A 24 -7.44 0.04 -13.12
N ALA A 25 -8.77 -0.08 -13.16
CA ALA A 25 -9.46 -1.32 -12.86
C ALA A 25 -9.15 -2.44 -13.87
N ALA A 26 -8.61 -2.11 -15.05
CA ALA A 26 -8.08 -3.08 -16.00
C ALA A 26 -6.62 -3.47 -15.71
N ASN A 27 -5.89 -2.72 -14.87
CA ASN A 27 -4.48 -3.00 -14.62
C ASN A 27 -4.32 -4.16 -13.62
N PRO A 28 -3.68 -5.26 -14.05
CA PRO A 28 -3.51 -6.45 -13.21
C PRO A 28 -2.64 -6.20 -11.97
N VAL A 29 -1.73 -5.22 -11.98
CA VAL A 29 -0.89 -4.88 -10.82
C VAL A 29 -1.75 -4.41 -9.64
N CYS A 30 -2.79 -3.62 -9.90
CA CYS A 30 -3.69 -3.13 -8.83
C CYS A 30 -4.42 -4.31 -8.18
N TRP A 31 -4.90 -5.27 -8.98
CA TRP A 31 -5.56 -6.47 -8.48
C TRP A 31 -4.60 -7.41 -7.76
N LEU A 32 -3.40 -7.62 -8.28
CA LEU A 32 -2.36 -8.42 -7.63
C LEU A 32 -1.96 -7.80 -6.29
N PHE A 33 -1.84 -6.47 -6.22
CA PHE A 33 -1.62 -5.76 -4.96
C PHE A 33 -2.78 -5.99 -3.98
N ILE A 34 -4.03 -5.81 -4.40
CA ILE A 34 -5.21 -6.04 -3.54
C ILE A 34 -5.25 -7.50 -3.05
N LEU A 35 -5.04 -8.47 -3.94
CA LEU A 35 -5.03 -9.89 -3.62
C LEU A 35 -3.85 -10.29 -2.72
N ALA A 36 -2.71 -9.60 -2.80
CA ALA A 36 -1.64 -9.74 -1.84
C ALA A 36 -1.99 -9.09 -0.50
N TYR A 37 -2.64 -7.91 -0.55
CA TYR A 37 -2.81 -7.06 0.62
C TYR A 37 -3.87 -7.61 1.60
N LEU A 38 -5.05 -7.94 1.06
CA LEU A 38 -6.21 -8.34 1.85
C LEU A 38 -5.94 -9.57 2.74
N PRO A 39 -5.47 -10.70 2.18
CA PRO A 39 -5.31 -11.94 2.95
C PRO A 39 -4.29 -11.78 4.08
N TYR A 40 -3.17 -11.10 3.81
CA TYR A 40 -2.20 -10.85 4.87
C TYR A 40 -2.77 -10.00 5.99
N ALA A 41 -3.44 -8.89 5.67
CA ALA A 41 -4.06 -8.03 6.67
C ALA A 41 -5.14 -8.76 7.48
N TRP A 42 -5.82 -9.75 6.90
CA TRP A 42 -6.73 -10.64 7.63
C TRP A 42 -5.99 -11.63 8.52
N SER A 43 -4.84 -12.17 8.08
CA SER A 43 -4.01 -13.06 8.91
C SER A 43 -3.47 -12.36 10.16
N GLN A 44 -3.10 -11.08 10.05
CA GLN A 44 -2.64 -10.22 11.15
C GLN A 44 -3.67 -10.05 12.27
N ARG A 45 -4.95 -10.27 11.97
CA ARG A 45 -6.03 -10.20 12.97
C ARG A 45 -5.82 -11.18 14.13
N ALA A 46 -5.01 -12.23 13.94
CA ALA A 46 -4.61 -13.18 14.98
C ALA A 46 -4.03 -12.47 16.24
N ASN A 47 -3.34 -11.33 16.07
CA ASN A 47 -2.74 -10.55 17.16
C ASN A 47 -3.76 -10.11 18.21
N SER A 48 -5.00 -9.79 17.78
CA SER A 48 -6.06 -9.32 18.67
C SER A 48 -6.56 -10.41 19.64
N TYR A 49 -6.30 -11.69 19.37
CA TYR A 49 -6.76 -12.81 20.19
C TYR A 49 -5.76 -13.22 21.28
N PHE A 50 -4.55 -12.66 21.25
CA PHE A 50 -3.53 -12.91 22.26
C PHE A 50 -4.00 -12.52 23.67
N LEU A 51 -4.73 -11.42 23.78
CA LEU A 51 -5.34 -10.98 25.03
C LEU A 51 -6.35 -12.01 25.56
N LEU A 52 -7.18 -12.59 24.69
CA LEU A 52 -8.16 -13.59 25.12
C LEU A 52 -7.49 -14.88 25.56
N TYR A 53 -6.40 -15.28 24.90
CA TYR A 53 -5.56 -16.37 25.37
C TYR A 53 -5.01 -16.11 26.78
N LEU A 54 -4.46 -14.93 27.04
CA LEU A 54 -3.95 -14.55 28.36
C LEU A 54 -5.05 -14.55 29.44
N LYS A 55 -6.29 -14.15 29.09
CA LYS A 55 -7.44 -14.24 30.00
C LYS A 55 -7.84 -15.68 30.32
N GLY A 56 -7.69 -16.59 29.35
CA GLY A 56 -8.06 -18.00 29.49
C GLY A 56 -7.07 -18.85 30.29
N LEU A 57 -5.87 -18.32 30.60
CA LEU A 57 -4.88 -19.05 31.40
C LEU A 57 -5.28 -19.06 32.88
N THR A 58 -5.49 -20.24 33.44
CA THR A 58 -5.83 -20.45 34.85
C THR A 58 -4.70 -21.18 35.57
N LYS A 59 -4.58 -20.92 36.87
CA LYS A 59 -3.73 -21.68 37.79
C LYS A 59 -4.40 -23.01 38.17
N PRO A 60 -3.69 -23.93 38.85
CA PRO A 60 -4.26 -25.18 39.35
C PRO A 60 -5.44 -24.99 40.32
N ASP A 61 -5.51 -23.84 40.98
CA ASP A 61 -6.58 -23.44 41.90
C ASP A 61 -7.84 -22.88 41.19
N GLY A 62 -7.84 -22.84 39.84
CA GLY A 62 -8.93 -22.29 39.03
C GLY A 62 -8.97 -20.75 38.95
N SER A 63 -8.06 -20.05 39.65
CA SER A 63 -7.95 -18.60 39.55
C SER A 63 -7.21 -18.17 38.28
N PRO A 64 -7.43 -16.94 37.76
CA PRO A 64 -6.70 -16.42 36.61
C PRO A 64 -5.19 -16.39 36.87
N LEU A 65 -4.40 -16.85 35.90
CA LEU A 65 -2.93 -16.81 35.95
C LEU A 65 -2.43 -15.36 35.92
N TYR A 66 -3.08 -14.52 35.12
CA TYR A 66 -2.75 -13.10 34.96
C TYR A 66 -3.88 -12.21 35.47
N SER A 67 -3.52 -11.14 36.18
CA SER A 67 -4.48 -10.10 36.56
C SER A 67 -4.96 -9.32 35.34
N THR A 68 -6.12 -8.68 35.44
CA THR A 68 -6.69 -7.85 34.36
C THR A 68 -5.70 -6.80 33.85
N TYR A 69 -4.86 -6.25 34.74
CA TYR A 69 -3.78 -5.34 34.37
C TYR A 69 -2.71 -6.03 33.51
N LYS A 70 -2.19 -7.18 33.94
CA LYS A 70 -1.14 -7.92 33.21
C LYS A 70 -1.63 -8.41 31.84
N VAL A 71 -2.88 -8.82 31.73
CA VAL A 71 -3.47 -9.28 30.45
C VAL A 71 -3.53 -8.16 29.41
N ASN A 72 -3.63 -6.90 29.81
CA ASN A 72 -3.54 -5.76 28.89
C ASN A 72 -2.09 -5.27 28.68
N LEU A 73 -1.24 -5.39 29.71
CA LEU A 73 0.15 -4.94 29.65
C LEU A 73 1.03 -5.83 28.75
N ILE A 74 0.82 -7.15 28.74
CA ILE A 74 1.65 -8.08 27.95
C ILE A 74 1.48 -7.82 26.43
N PRO A 75 0.25 -7.73 25.87
CA PRO A 75 0.07 -7.38 24.46
C PRO A 75 0.62 -6.00 24.10
N LEU A 76 0.62 -5.04 25.03
CA LEU A 76 1.23 -3.72 24.80
C LEU A 76 2.72 -3.83 24.46
N GLY A 77 3.45 -4.74 25.12
CA GLY A 77 4.83 -5.07 24.75
C GLY A 77 4.96 -5.61 23.32
N GLY A 78 3.98 -6.41 22.87
CA GLY A 78 3.91 -6.91 21.49
C GLY A 78 3.71 -5.79 20.48
N TYR A 79 2.85 -4.82 20.77
CA TYR A 79 2.71 -3.63 19.93
C TYR A 79 3.99 -2.78 19.91
N GLY A 80 4.70 -2.66 21.03
CA GLY A 80 6.03 -2.03 21.07
C GLY A 80 7.04 -2.73 20.15
N LEU A 81 7.08 -4.06 20.19
CA LEU A 81 7.88 -4.86 19.25
C LEU A 81 7.46 -4.61 17.80
N SER A 82 6.16 -4.52 17.52
CA SER A 82 5.64 -4.24 16.18
C SER A 82 6.19 -2.92 15.62
N VAL A 83 6.24 -1.87 16.45
CA VAL A 83 6.77 -0.56 16.06
C VAL A 83 8.26 -0.65 15.75
N VAL A 84 9.05 -1.25 16.65
CA VAL A 84 10.51 -1.39 16.47
C VAL A 84 10.82 -2.22 15.23
N SER A 85 10.17 -3.37 15.05
CA SER A 85 10.34 -4.21 13.87
C SER A 85 9.91 -3.50 12.59
N SER A 86 8.80 -2.75 12.62
CA SER A 86 8.33 -1.99 11.46
C SER A 86 9.32 -0.91 11.03
N ILE A 87 9.83 -0.12 11.97
CA ILE A 87 10.81 0.93 11.68
C ILE A 87 12.10 0.29 11.16
N GLY A 88 12.63 -0.72 11.86
CA GLY A 88 13.89 -1.36 11.50
C GLY A 88 13.85 -2.03 10.12
N LEU A 89 12.82 -2.86 9.86
CA LEU A 89 12.70 -3.58 8.59
C LEU A 89 12.41 -2.65 7.42
N ASN A 90 11.60 -1.60 7.60
CA ASN A 90 11.36 -0.62 6.53
C ASN A 90 12.57 0.29 6.28
N ALA A 91 13.32 0.68 7.32
CA ALA A 91 14.58 1.41 7.12
C ALA A 91 15.60 0.58 6.32
N ILE A 92 15.69 -0.73 6.60
CA ILE A 92 16.52 -1.66 5.82
C ILE A 92 15.99 -1.79 4.38
N SER A 93 14.66 -1.90 4.23
CA SER A 93 13.97 -1.94 2.93
C SER A 93 14.34 -0.73 2.08
N ASP A 94 14.36 0.47 2.67
CA ASP A 94 14.68 1.72 1.97
C ASP A 94 16.17 1.81 1.63
N TRP A 95 17.06 1.43 2.55
CA TRP A 95 18.50 1.47 2.30
C TRP A 95 18.94 0.49 1.21
N LYS A 96 18.30 -0.68 1.12
CA LYS A 96 18.67 -1.75 0.17
C LYS A 96 17.74 -1.85 -1.04
N ASN A 97 16.68 -1.04 -1.12
CA ASN A 97 15.57 -1.21 -2.06
C ASN A 97 14.96 -2.63 -2.02
N TRP A 98 14.85 -3.20 -0.81
CA TRP A 98 14.40 -4.58 -0.56
C TRP A 98 12.90 -4.65 -0.27
N ARG A 99 12.09 -4.09 -1.17
CA ARG A 99 10.65 -3.93 -0.95
C ARG A 99 9.93 -5.29 -0.85
N TRP A 100 9.94 -6.06 -1.94
CA TRP A 100 9.25 -7.36 -1.96
C TRP A 100 9.90 -8.38 -1.00
N GLN A 101 11.20 -8.30 -0.74
CA GLN A 101 11.93 -9.20 0.15
C GLN A 101 11.47 -9.02 1.60
N VAL A 102 11.33 -7.76 2.07
CA VAL A 102 10.86 -7.47 3.43
C VAL A 102 9.40 -7.90 3.59
N SER A 103 8.56 -7.70 2.56
CA SER A 103 7.19 -8.23 2.56
C SER A 103 7.17 -9.76 2.66
N ILE A 104 7.93 -10.49 1.83
CA ILE A 104 7.98 -11.96 1.88
C ILE A 104 8.55 -12.49 3.19
N PHE A 105 9.56 -11.83 3.74
CA PHE A 105 10.13 -12.20 5.04
C PHE A 105 9.09 -12.12 6.16
N ALA A 106 8.33 -11.02 6.21
CA ALA A 106 7.25 -10.86 7.18
C ALA A 106 6.11 -11.88 6.96
N VAL A 107 5.78 -12.21 5.70
CA VAL A 107 4.85 -13.29 5.35
C VAL A 107 5.32 -14.64 5.86
N ALA A 108 6.59 -14.99 5.65
CA ALA A 108 7.15 -16.26 6.10
C ALA A 108 7.06 -16.40 7.62
N ILE A 109 7.41 -15.35 8.36
CA ILE A 109 7.30 -15.33 9.82
C ILE A 109 5.84 -15.44 10.26
N GLN A 110 4.92 -14.71 9.62
CA GLN A 110 3.50 -14.74 9.96
C GLN A 110 2.91 -16.14 9.71
N ALA A 111 3.17 -16.72 8.55
CA ALA A 111 2.71 -18.05 8.18
C ALA A 111 3.26 -19.12 9.13
N MET A 112 4.56 -19.07 9.44
CA MET A 112 5.18 -19.97 10.41
C MET A 112 4.53 -19.83 11.80
N SER A 113 4.32 -18.60 12.26
CA SER A 113 3.74 -18.36 13.58
C SER A 113 2.30 -18.83 13.68
N CYS A 114 1.47 -18.52 12.68
CA CYS A 114 0.10 -19.02 12.63
C CYS A 114 0.04 -20.55 12.46
N ALA A 115 0.96 -21.17 11.73
CA ALA A 115 1.02 -22.62 11.57
C ALA A 115 1.33 -23.32 12.90
N VAL A 116 2.30 -22.81 13.67
CA VAL A 116 2.62 -23.36 14.99
C VAL A 116 1.46 -23.14 15.96
N LEU A 117 0.85 -21.95 15.96
CA LEU A 117 -0.33 -21.69 16.78
C LEU A 117 -1.52 -22.56 16.37
N SER A 118 -1.65 -22.93 15.09
CA SER A 118 -2.65 -23.89 14.61
C SER A 118 -2.41 -25.31 15.11
N ALA A 119 -1.16 -25.74 15.26
CA ALA A 119 -0.81 -27.03 15.84
C ALA A 119 -1.03 -27.06 17.37
N TRP A 120 -1.08 -25.88 17.99
CA TRP A 120 -1.33 -25.66 19.42
C TRP A 120 -0.41 -26.47 20.35
N PRO A 121 0.89 -26.11 20.45
CA PRO A 121 1.86 -26.82 21.27
C PRO A 121 1.49 -26.77 22.76
N ALA A 122 1.84 -27.82 23.51
CA ALA A 122 1.54 -27.88 24.96
C ALA A 122 2.33 -26.87 25.81
N SER A 123 3.42 -26.32 25.28
CA SER A 123 4.32 -25.42 26.01
C SER A 123 3.82 -23.97 25.95
N THR A 124 3.42 -23.42 27.10
CA THR A 124 2.99 -22.01 27.25
C THR A 124 4.04 -21.01 26.74
N PRO A 125 5.35 -21.15 27.05
CA PRO A 125 6.39 -20.30 26.47
C PRO A 125 6.40 -20.31 24.95
N VAL A 126 6.22 -21.48 24.32
CA VAL A 126 6.21 -21.60 22.85
C VAL A 126 5.02 -20.84 22.27
N ILE A 127 3.83 -21.02 22.83
CA ILE A 127 2.64 -20.26 22.41
C ILE A 127 2.89 -18.76 22.53
N MET A 128 3.44 -18.30 23.66
CA MET A 128 3.78 -16.89 23.87
C MET A 128 4.76 -16.37 22.82
N THR A 129 5.86 -17.09 22.57
CA THR A 129 6.86 -16.70 21.58
C THR A 129 6.25 -16.52 20.20
N PHE A 130 5.42 -17.46 19.74
CA PHE A 130 4.81 -17.35 18.41
C PHE A 130 3.73 -16.27 18.34
N TYR A 131 3.00 -15.97 19.43
CA TYR A 131 2.17 -14.77 19.48
C TYR A 131 3.01 -13.49 19.41
N PHE A 132 4.12 -13.38 20.13
CA PHE A 132 5.01 -12.22 20.02
C PHE A 132 5.61 -12.10 18.61
N LEU A 133 5.87 -13.23 17.96
CA LEU A 133 6.42 -13.27 16.62
C LEU A 133 5.41 -12.80 15.57
N THR A 134 4.10 -12.98 15.76
CA THR A 134 3.08 -12.37 14.86
C THR A 134 2.98 -10.85 14.99
N PHE A 135 3.51 -10.25 16.06
CA PHE A 135 3.61 -8.79 16.17
C PHE A 135 4.81 -8.22 15.38
N SER A 136 5.90 -8.97 15.23
CA SER A 136 7.11 -8.47 14.54
C SER A 136 6.93 -8.31 13.01
N THR A 137 5.82 -8.80 12.47
CA THR A 137 5.54 -8.88 11.03
C THR A 137 4.72 -7.68 10.53
N ALA A 138 4.51 -6.66 11.36
CA ALA A 138 3.80 -5.42 11.01
C ALA A 138 4.48 -4.61 9.87
N ALA A 139 5.79 -4.82 9.65
CA ALA A 139 6.56 -4.12 8.61
C ALA A 139 6.03 -4.33 7.18
N TRP A 140 5.37 -5.46 6.93
CA TRP A 140 4.94 -5.93 5.61
C TRP A 140 4.15 -4.88 4.82
N GLY A 141 3.20 -4.20 5.46
CA GLY A 141 2.21 -3.36 4.78
C GLY A 141 2.83 -2.10 4.20
N TYR A 142 3.75 -1.50 4.95
CA TYR A 142 4.48 -0.32 4.51
C TYR A 142 5.38 -0.65 3.32
N SER A 143 6.13 -1.75 3.41
CA SER A 143 7.03 -2.17 2.34
C SER A 143 6.27 -2.49 1.05
N LEU A 144 5.09 -3.14 1.14
CA LEU A 144 4.27 -3.47 -0.02
C LEU A 144 3.63 -2.23 -0.66
N VAL A 145 3.11 -1.29 0.15
CA VAL A 145 2.58 -0.01 -0.35
C VAL A 145 3.70 0.83 -0.99
N ALA A 146 4.89 0.83 -0.39
CA ALA A 146 6.04 1.54 -0.92
C ALA A 146 6.52 0.91 -2.25
N TRP A 147 6.43 -0.42 -2.39
CA TRP A 147 6.69 -1.09 -3.67
C TRP A 147 5.67 -0.71 -4.75
N LEU A 148 4.37 -0.70 -4.40
CA LEU A 148 3.32 -0.24 -5.31
C LEU A 148 3.57 1.20 -5.76
N ALA A 149 4.11 2.04 -4.86
CA ALA A 149 4.46 3.42 -5.16
C ALA A 149 5.59 3.57 -6.18
N GLU A 150 6.54 2.64 -6.21
CA GLU A 150 7.60 2.57 -7.22
C GLU A 150 7.05 2.08 -8.56
N ILE A 151 6.20 1.05 -8.54
CA ILE A 151 5.61 0.44 -9.75
C ILE A 151 4.68 1.43 -10.46
N LEU A 152 3.78 2.08 -9.71
CA LEU A 152 2.81 3.05 -10.26
C LEU A 152 3.30 4.49 -10.12
N ARG A 153 4.60 4.74 -10.27
CA ARG A 153 5.18 6.08 -10.06
C ARG A 153 4.58 7.16 -10.97
N ARG A 154 4.20 6.79 -12.20
CA ARG A 154 3.59 7.70 -13.18
C ARG A 154 2.08 7.95 -12.94
N GLU A 155 1.43 7.15 -12.10
CA GLU A 155 -0.04 7.11 -11.96
C GLU A 155 -0.45 7.21 -10.48
N PRO A 156 -0.22 8.37 -9.84
CA PRO A 156 -0.48 8.55 -8.42
C PRO A 156 -1.96 8.38 -8.05
N GLU A 157 -2.89 8.67 -8.97
CA GLU A 157 -4.34 8.48 -8.76
C GLU A 157 -4.67 6.99 -8.66
N ALA A 158 -4.14 6.18 -9.58
CA ALA A 158 -4.35 4.73 -9.59
C ALA A 158 -3.86 4.09 -8.29
N ARG A 159 -2.66 4.45 -7.87
CA ARG A 159 -2.09 4.00 -6.59
C ARG A 159 -2.99 4.35 -5.40
N SER A 160 -3.47 5.60 -5.34
CA SER A 160 -4.26 6.09 -4.21
C SER A 160 -5.61 5.37 -4.09
N VAL A 161 -6.27 5.14 -5.22
CA VAL A 161 -7.52 4.37 -5.28
C VAL A 161 -7.28 2.91 -4.92
N ALA A 162 -6.18 2.29 -5.37
CA ALA A 162 -5.89 0.88 -5.07
C ALA A 162 -5.67 0.66 -3.56
N VAL A 163 -4.88 1.54 -2.94
CA VAL A 163 -4.64 1.51 -1.49
C VAL A 163 -5.95 1.77 -0.73
N GLY A 164 -6.73 2.79 -1.14
CA GLY A 164 -8.02 3.08 -0.51
C GLY A 164 -8.98 1.90 -0.56
N LEU A 165 -9.15 1.30 -1.74
CA LEU A 165 -9.99 0.12 -1.93
C LEU A 165 -9.49 -1.07 -1.10
N ALA A 166 -8.18 -1.32 -1.09
CA ALA A 166 -7.59 -2.40 -0.30
C ALA A 166 -7.90 -2.23 1.19
N VAL A 167 -7.69 -1.03 1.74
CA VAL A 167 -7.95 -0.72 3.15
C VAL A 167 -9.44 -0.85 3.48
N THR A 168 -10.34 -0.37 2.62
CA THR A 168 -11.79 -0.53 2.82
C THR A 168 -12.18 -2.01 2.90
N LEU A 169 -11.70 -2.83 1.96
CA LEU A 169 -11.99 -4.27 1.95
C LEU A 169 -11.36 -5.01 3.14
N VAL A 170 -10.20 -4.56 3.60
CA VAL A 170 -9.60 -5.09 4.84
C VAL A 170 -10.53 -4.87 6.02
N TYR A 171 -11.08 -3.67 6.19
CA TYR A 171 -12.00 -3.38 7.29
C TYR A 171 -13.31 -4.18 7.18
N VAL A 172 -13.84 -4.38 5.98
CA VAL A 172 -15.00 -5.26 5.75
C VAL A 172 -14.68 -6.70 6.18
N GLY A 173 -13.53 -7.24 5.79
CA GLY A 173 -13.09 -8.57 6.22
C GLY A 173 -12.86 -8.65 7.73
N HIS A 174 -12.29 -7.60 8.32
CA HIS A 174 -12.09 -7.45 9.77
C HIS A 174 -13.38 -7.42 10.57
N ALA A 175 -14.50 -6.98 9.98
CA ALA A 175 -15.82 -7.03 10.58
C ALA A 175 -16.51 -8.39 10.41
N THR A 176 -16.29 -9.08 9.29
CA THR A 176 -17.04 -10.28 8.89
C THR A 176 -16.35 -11.59 9.27
N ILE A 177 -15.04 -11.73 9.05
CA ILE A 177 -14.27 -12.97 9.28
C ILE A 177 -14.31 -13.40 10.76
N PRO A 178 -14.10 -12.50 11.75
CA PRO A 178 -14.14 -12.87 13.17
C PRO A 178 -15.44 -13.53 13.63
N LEU A 179 -16.58 -13.19 13.03
CA LEU A 179 -17.89 -13.71 13.43
C LEU A 179 -17.95 -15.24 13.38
N ARG A 180 -17.18 -15.86 12.47
CA ARG A 180 -17.14 -17.31 12.30
C ARG A 180 -15.76 -17.91 12.61
N ALA A 181 -14.68 -17.28 12.18
CA ALA A 181 -13.34 -17.84 12.31
C ALA A 181 -12.76 -17.72 13.72
N TRP A 182 -13.21 -16.72 14.49
CA TRP A 182 -12.62 -16.36 15.77
C TRP A 182 -13.68 -16.19 16.87
N ARG A 183 -14.50 -17.23 17.05
CA ARG A 183 -15.56 -17.24 18.06
C ARG A 183 -14.95 -17.31 19.45
N THR A 184 -15.50 -16.56 20.39
CA THR A 184 -15.06 -16.55 21.80
C THR A 184 -15.22 -17.92 22.47
N ALA A 185 -16.22 -18.71 22.06
CA ALA A 185 -16.43 -20.08 22.53
C ALA A 185 -15.30 -21.05 22.11
N ASP A 186 -14.59 -20.75 21.02
CA ASP A 186 -13.51 -21.59 20.50
C ASP A 186 -12.14 -21.18 21.09
N SER A 187 -12.13 -20.22 22.02
CA SER A 187 -10.93 -19.81 22.75
C SER A 187 -10.43 -20.94 23.65
N PRO A 188 -9.11 -21.14 23.80
CA PRO A 188 -8.01 -20.35 23.24
C PRO A 188 -7.46 -20.86 21.90
N ARG A 189 -7.90 -22.04 21.44
CA ARG A 189 -7.26 -22.76 20.34
C ARG A 189 -7.68 -22.29 18.95
N TYR A 190 -8.85 -21.68 18.80
CA TYR A 190 -9.41 -21.21 17.53
C TYR A 190 -9.12 -22.15 16.34
N PRO A 191 -9.73 -23.34 16.30
CA PRO A 191 -9.41 -24.39 15.34
C PRO A 191 -9.72 -24.00 13.88
N ILE A 192 -10.46 -22.91 13.66
CA ILE A 192 -10.71 -22.34 12.34
C ILE A 192 -9.82 -21.10 12.10
N GLY A 193 -9.65 -20.25 13.11
CA GLY A 193 -8.93 -18.98 13.00
C GLY A 193 -7.47 -19.11 12.60
N PHE A 194 -6.69 -19.95 13.30
CA PHE A 194 -5.26 -20.08 13.02
C PHE A 194 -4.93 -20.77 11.69
N PRO A 195 -5.57 -21.89 11.30
CA PRO A 195 -5.36 -22.45 9.97
C PRO A 195 -5.76 -21.48 8.86
N LEU A 196 -6.89 -20.75 9.03
CA LEU A 196 -7.33 -19.76 8.06
C LEU A 196 -6.33 -18.60 7.93
N ALA A 197 -5.82 -18.09 9.05
CA ALA A 197 -4.79 -17.05 9.06
C ALA A 197 -3.50 -17.54 8.37
N THR A 198 -3.11 -18.80 8.60
CA THR A 198 -1.97 -19.43 7.93
C THR A 198 -2.18 -19.50 6.42
N ALA A 199 -3.35 -19.97 5.98
CA ALA A 199 -3.71 -20.06 4.56
C ALA A 199 -3.69 -18.68 3.89
N PHE A 200 -4.24 -17.66 4.55
CA PHE A 200 -4.21 -16.28 4.06
C PHE A 200 -2.80 -15.71 3.97
N ALA A 201 -1.93 -15.98 4.95
CA ALA A 201 -0.53 -15.54 4.90
C ALA A 201 0.22 -16.20 3.73
N VAL A 202 0.10 -17.53 3.57
CA VAL A 202 0.72 -18.27 2.46
C VAL A 202 0.21 -17.78 1.11
N PHE A 203 -1.11 -17.62 0.96
CA PHE A 203 -1.71 -17.10 -0.26
C PHE A 203 -1.19 -15.70 -0.60
N SER A 204 -1.12 -14.79 0.37
CA SER A 204 -0.53 -13.47 0.16
C SER A 204 0.93 -13.56 -0.31
N GLY A 205 1.74 -14.44 0.28
CA GLY A 205 3.11 -14.69 -0.15
C GLY A 205 3.21 -15.13 -1.61
N LEU A 206 2.37 -16.09 -2.01
CA LEU A 206 2.30 -16.56 -3.40
C LEU A 206 1.90 -15.43 -4.36
N VAL A 207 0.95 -14.58 -3.97
CA VAL A 207 0.53 -13.44 -4.80
C VAL A 207 1.61 -12.36 -4.87
N ILE A 208 2.37 -12.10 -3.80
CA ILE A 208 3.51 -11.17 -3.84
C ILE A 208 4.58 -11.67 -4.80
N LEU A 209 4.90 -12.97 -4.77
CA LEU A 209 5.83 -13.58 -5.73
C LEU A 209 5.26 -13.53 -7.16
N GLY A 210 3.96 -13.78 -7.33
CA GLY A 210 3.27 -13.64 -8.61
C GLY A 210 3.31 -12.21 -9.15
N MET A 211 3.07 -11.22 -8.29
CA MET A 211 3.21 -9.79 -8.60
C MET A 211 4.65 -9.46 -9.01
N LYS A 212 5.64 -10.02 -8.33
CA LYS A 212 7.05 -9.86 -8.70
C LYS A 212 7.31 -10.43 -10.09
N CYS A 213 6.92 -11.68 -10.34
CA CYS A 213 7.10 -12.32 -11.64
C CYS A 213 6.36 -11.57 -12.76
N TYR A 214 5.20 -11.00 -12.48
CA TYR A 214 4.45 -10.19 -13.43
C TYR A 214 5.18 -8.89 -13.76
N VAL A 215 5.60 -8.14 -12.74
CA VAL A 215 6.33 -6.87 -12.91
C VAL A 215 7.67 -7.09 -13.64
N ASP A 216 8.40 -8.15 -13.30
CA ASP A 216 9.67 -8.48 -13.95
C ASP A 216 9.48 -8.86 -15.44
N ARG A 217 8.32 -9.44 -15.82
CA ARG A 217 8.00 -9.81 -17.22
C ARG A 217 7.40 -8.68 -18.04
N HIS A 218 6.74 -7.72 -17.40
CA HIS A 218 6.03 -6.62 -18.05
C HIS A 218 6.63 -5.27 -17.67
N LEU A 219 7.96 -5.24 -17.49
CA LEU A 219 8.69 -4.05 -17.06
C LEU A 219 8.45 -2.87 -18.01
N ASP A 220 8.42 -3.14 -19.31
CA ASP A 220 8.23 -2.13 -20.36
C ASP A 220 6.83 -1.48 -20.27
N LEU A 221 5.78 -2.28 -20.08
CA LEU A 221 4.39 -1.79 -19.94
C LEU A 221 4.16 -1.04 -18.62
N VAL A 222 4.85 -1.44 -17.55
CA VAL A 222 4.82 -0.72 -16.27
C VAL A 222 5.54 0.61 -16.38
N GLN A 223 6.60 0.67 -17.20
CA GLN A 223 7.34 1.90 -17.44
C GLN A 223 6.59 2.85 -18.37
N GLU A 224 5.89 2.39 -19.41
CA GLU A 224 5.23 3.26 -20.39
C GLU A 224 4.15 4.17 -19.77
N GLY A 225 3.43 3.73 -18.73
CA GLY A 225 2.36 4.53 -18.09
C GLY A 225 1.08 4.58 -18.96
N PHE A 226 -0.06 5.04 -18.43
CA PHE A 226 -1.34 4.98 -19.17
C PHE A 226 -1.50 6.11 -20.22
N SER A 227 -0.43 6.82 -20.56
CA SER A 227 -0.48 8.14 -21.21
C SER A 227 -0.45 8.15 -22.74
N ASP A 228 -0.17 7.06 -23.44
CA ASP A 228 0.05 7.12 -24.90
C ASP A 228 -1.21 7.15 -25.79
N GLU A 229 -2.41 7.29 -25.21
CA GLU A 229 -3.65 7.36 -26.01
C GLU A 229 -4.51 8.61 -25.79
N THR A 230 -4.05 9.62 -25.04
CA THR A 230 -4.84 10.86 -24.88
C THR A 230 -4.34 12.00 -25.77
N GLY A 231 -3.79 11.64 -26.92
CA GLY A 231 -3.19 12.55 -27.89
C GLY A 231 -4.12 13.06 -28.99
N ASP A 232 -5.46 12.98 -28.86
CA ASP A 232 -6.35 13.40 -29.97
C ASP A 232 -7.57 14.25 -29.59
N ASP A 233 -7.96 14.35 -28.31
CA ASP A 233 -9.17 15.14 -27.95
C ASP A 233 -8.88 16.62 -27.60
N SER A 234 -7.64 17.09 -27.79
CA SER A 234 -7.26 18.48 -27.46
C SER A 234 -7.21 19.44 -28.66
N GLU A 235 -7.31 18.94 -29.90
CA GLU A 235 -7.22 19.78 -31.10
C GLU A 235 -8.59 20.26 -31.63
N GLU A 236 -9.71 19.64 -31.26
CA GLU A 236 -11.03 20.05 -31.77
C GLU A 236 -11.64 21.28 -31.07
N GLU A 237 -11.23 21.65 -29.85
CA GLU A 237 -11.80 22.85 -29.17
C GLU A 237 -11.15 24.20 -29.59
N ARG A 238 -10.14 24.21 -30.48
CA ARG A 238 -9.57 25.45 -31.02
C ARG A 238 -10.26 25.99 -32.28
N GLY A 239 -11.27 25.31 -32.81
CA GLY A 239 -11.93 25.64 -34.08
C GLY A 239 -13.16 26.56 -34.01
N GLY A 240 -13.57 27.04 -32.84
CA GLY A 240 -14.92 27.61 -32.67
C GLY A 240 -15.01 28.89 -31.86
N MET A 241 -14.42 30.01 -32.31
CA MET A 241 -14.93 31.34 -31.91
C MET A 241 -14.60 32.41 -32.97
N LYS A 242 -15.48 32.52 -33.98
CA LYS A 242 -15.61 33.73 -34.82
C LYS A 242 -16.47 34.74 -34.05
N GLY A 243 -15.98 35.96 -33.84
CA GLY A 243 -16.86 37.10 -33.59
C GLY A 243 -16.31 38.21 -32.68
N ASN A 244 -15.92 39.32 -33.33
CA ASN A 244 -15.89 40.71 -32.88
C ASN A 244 -14.82 41.21 -31.90
N GLY A 245 -14.00 42.15 -32.38
CA GLY A 245 -13.27 43.08 -31.51
C GLY A 245 -12.10 43.81 -32.15
N VAL A 246 -12.39 44.82 -32.99
CA VAL A 246 -11.61 46.06 -33.21
C VAL A 246 -10.10 45.94 -33.55
N VAL A 247 -9.78 46.21 -34.81
CA VAL A 247 -8.42 46.46 -35.31
C VAL A 247 -7.98 47.88 -34.92
N VAL A 248 -6.92 48.00 -34.10
CA VAL A 248 -6.12 49.24 -34.01
C VAL A 248 -4.84 49.02 -34.80
N LYS A 249 -4.73 49.77 -35.90
CA LYS A 249 -3.61 49.76 -36.85
C LYS A 249 -2.61 50.82 -36.40
N VAL A 250 -1.40 50.43 -35.98
CA VAL A 250 -0.26 51.35 -35.87
C VAL A 250 0.66 51.04 -37.04
N ALA A 251 0.87 52.05 -37.89
CA ALA A 251 1.62 51.97 -39.12
C ALA A 251 3.13 51.99 -38.85
N GLU A 252 3.84 51.05 -39.46
CA GLU A 252 5.28 51.09 -39.65
C GLU A 252 5.52 51.63 -41.06
N GLN A 253 6.25 52.76 -41.17
CA GLN A 253 6.58 53.39 -42.44
C GLN A 253 8.09 53.34 -42.64
N ASP A 254 8.48 52.57 -43.65
CA ASP A 254 9.82 52.41 -44.19
C ASP A 254 10.34 53.72 -44.82
N GLY A 255 11.66 53.92 -44.78
CA GLY A 255 12.30 55.15 -45.23
C GLY A 255 13.83 55.06 -45.24
N GLY A 256 14.38 54.25 -46.14
CA GLY A 256 15.82 54.20 -46.42
C GLY A 256 16.39 55.42 -47.16
N LYS A 257 17.64 55.76 -46.81
CA LYS A 257 18.73 56.48 -47.52
C LYS A 257 19.68 56.97 -46.42
N GLY A 258 21.00 56.80 -46.38
CA GLY A 258 22.05 56.42 -47.31
C GLY A 258 23.34 57.10 -46.79
N VAL A 259 24.51 56.62 -47.23
CA VAL A 259 25.84 57.29 -47.22
C VAL A 259 26.81 57.00 -46.05
N ALA A 260 27.77 56.13 -46.39
CA ALA A 260 29.24 56.23 -46.26
C ALA A 260 29.96 56.56 -44.93
N GLY A 261 30.90 55.67 -44.58
CA GLY A 261 32.31 56.08 -44.46
C GLY A 261 33.04 55.83 -43.14
N ARG A 262 34.03 54.91 -43.22
CA ARG A 262 35.43 55.02 -42.72
C ARG A 262 35.80 54.68 -41.26
N GLN A 263 36.83 53.80 -41.18
CA GLN A 263 38.01 53.75 -40.27
C GLN A 263 37.79 53.45 -38.77
N GLN A 264 38.31 52.31 -38.26
CA GLN A 264 39.64 52.07 -37.66
C GLN A 264 39.85 52.73 -36.28
N GLY A 265 40.26 51.92 -35.29
CA GLY A 265 41.23 52.34 -34.29
C GLY A 265 40.95 51.94 -32.83
N VAL A 266 41.76 50.98 -32.36
CA VAL A 266 42.21 50.69 -30.98
C VAL A 266 41.22 50.05 -30.02
#